data_AF-A0A958LVW7-F1
#
_entry.id   AF-A0A958LVW7-F1
#
_cell.length_a   1.000
_cell.length_b   1.000
_cell.length_c   1.000
_cell.angle_alpha   90.00
_cell.angle_beta   90.00
_cell.angle_gamma   90.00
#
_symmetry.space_group_name_H-M   'P 1'
#
loop_
_entity.id
_entity.type
_entity.pdbx_description
1 polymer ?
#
loop_
_entity_poly.entity_id
_entity_poly.type
_entity_poly.pdbx_seq_one_letter_code
_entity_poly.pdbx_strand_id
1 'polypeptide(L)'
;MSQTTNTVKFGLGADPELFVYDNKEKVFISSHNLIPGTKEEPFKTSCGAIQVDGVAAEFNINPAFTGEEFKNNVMATVKDLLSQIQENPTKIKGSPSKVKRSNYILKAVPVATFNKRYFKSLPDKAKELGCTPDFNAYTGEQNPPPETNRTMRTGAGHLHVSWTEYEDIEDKAHLKDCIDVVKQLDTAIYPMSYLWDSSSQRRELYGKMGSFRPKHFGVEWRPLSNVWVKDPDLHLWLFNATERCLTLLDNDTELWDTNILHDTIKWLRENPHGSISKKELLGYHKILVDTYGFKPLPEFYLKAA
;
A
#
# COMPACT_ATOMS: atom_id res chain seq x y z
N MET A 1 30.60 -11.31 -21.88
CA MET A 1 29.54 -10.66 -22.66
C MET A 1 28.82 -9.73 -21.72
N SER A 2 28.91 -8.42 -21.96
CA SER A 2 28.21 -7.42 -21.17
C SER A 2 26.71 -7.57 -21.46
N GLN A 3 25.96 -8.19 -20.55
CA GLN A 3 24.50 -8.08 -20.59
C GLN A 3 24.18 -6.61 -20.37
N THR A 4 23.87 -5.90 -21.44
CA THR A 4 23.14 -4.64 -21.37
C THR A 4 21.83 -4.95 -20.66
N THR A 5 21.75 -4.68 -19.36
CA THR A 5 20.49 -4.74 -18.62
C THR A 5 19.59 -3.66 -19.20
N ASN A 6 18.69 -4.03 -20.10
CA ASN A 6 17.59 -3.15 -20.48
C ASN A 6 16.87 -2.78 -19.18
N THR A 7 16.91 -1.51 -18.83
CA THR A 7 16.19 -1.00 -17.66
C THR A 7 14.73 -0.86 -18.09
N VAL A 8 13.83 -1.62 -17.46
CA VAL A 8 12.40 -1.53 -17.76
C VAL A 8 11.94 -0.12 -17.43
N LYS A 9 11.31 0.56 -18.39
CA LYS A 9 10.73 1.89 -18.16
C LYS A 9 9.39 1.73 -17.47
N PHE A 10 9.32 2.14 -16.21
CA PHE A 10 8.08 2.13 -15.42
C PHE A 10 8.01 3.35 -14.50
N GLY A 11 6.80 3.70 -14.05
CA GLY A 11 6.58 4.66 -12.97
C GLY A 11 5.95 3.96 -11.76
N LEU A 12 6.37 4.34 -10.55
CA LEU A 12 5.81 3.85 -9.29
C LEU A 12 5.06 4.96 -8.55
N GLY A 13 3.76 4.77 -8.36
CA GLY A 13 2.91 5.55 -7.48
C GLY A 13 2.50 4.75 -6.24
N ALA A 14 1.76 5.40 -5.35
CA ALA A 14 1.17 4.79 -4.15
C ALA A 14 -0.02 5.62 -3.70
N ASP A 15 -1.00 4.99 -3.05
CA ASP A 15 -2.13 5.66 -2.39
C ASP A 15 -2.38 5.18 -0.94
N PRO A 16 -1.45 5.45 0.02
CA PRO A 16 -1.62 4.95 1.38
C PRO A 16 -2.68 5.70 2.20
N GLU A 17 -3.32 4.96 3.11
CA GLU A 17 -4.28 5.45 4.08
C GLU A 17 -3.63 5.57 5.47
N LEU A 18 -3.61 6.77 6.06
CA LEU A 18 -3.08 7.01 7.40
C LEU A 18 -4.18 7.40 8.38
N PHE A 19 -3.98 7.12 9.67
CA PHE A 19 -4.94 7.47 10.71
C PHE A 19 -4.49 8.66 11.53
N VAL A 20 -5.42 9.58 11.80
CA VAL A 20 -5.16 10.68 12.74
C VAL A 20 -5.28 10.17 14.16
N TYR A 21 -4.25 10.42 14.97
CA TYR A 21 -4.19 10.05 16.37
C TYR A 21 -4.00 11.29 17.24
N ASP A 22 -4.90 11.50 18.19
CA ASP A 22 -4.75 12.51 19.23
C ASP A 22 -3.75 11.98 20.27
N ASN A 23 -2.53 12.52 20.28
CA ASN A 23 -1.50 12.08 21.20
C ASN A 23 -1.72 12.54 22.64
N LYS A 24 -2.61 13.51 22.88
CA LYS A 24 -2.99 13.97 24.22
C LYS A 24 -4.06 13.07 24.81
N GLU A 25 -5.15 12.88 24.08
CA GLU A 25 -6.31 12.07 24.52
C GLU A 25 -6.11 10.56 24.29
N LYS A 26 -5.03 10.18 23.58
CA LYS A 26 -4.61 8.81 23.27
C LYS A 26 -5.64 8.01 22.45
N VAL A 27 -6.38 8.67 21.56
CA VAL A 27 -7.43 8.07 20.73
C VAL A 27 -7.25 8.35 19.24
N PHE A 28 -7.78 7.47 18.39
CA PHE A 28 -7.91 7.74 16.96
C PHE A 28 -9.09 8.67 16.68
N ILE A 29 -8.89 9.60 15.75
CA ILE A 29 -9.86 10.60 15.30
C ILE A 29 -10.05 10.43 13.78
N SER A 30 -11.28 10.61 13.31
CA SER A 30 -11.59 10.54 11.88
C SER A 30 -11.06 11.77 11.13
N SER A 31 -10.50 11.55 9.95
CA SER A 31 -9.99 12.59 9.04
C SER A 31 -11.07 13.43 8.34
N HIS A 32 -12.36 13.03 8.38
CA HIS A 32 -13.42 13.51 7.47
C HIS A 32 -13.65 15.02 7.41
N ASN A 33 -13.25 15.77 8.44
CA ASN A 33 -13.31 17.24 8.48
C ASN A 33 -11.95 17.89 8.79
N LEU A 34 -10.85 17.15 8.60
CA LEU A 34 -9.49 17.56 8.92
C LEU A 34 -8.64 17.82 7.67
N ILE A 35 -9.07 17.32 6.51
CA ILE A 35 -8.39 17.51 5.23
C ILE A 35 -9.38 17.98 4.14
N PRO A 36 -8.94 18.77 3.15
CA PRO A 36 -9.81 19.46 2.20
C PRO A 36 -10.25 18.60 1.00
N GLY A 37 -9.51 17.52 0.69
CA GLY A 37 -9.78 16.70 -0.49
C GLY A 37 -10.87 15.65 -0.28
N THR A 38 -11.59 15.35 -1.34
CA THR A 38 -12.61 14.29 -1.42
C THR A 38 -12.17 13.22 -2.42
N LYS A 39 -12.85 12.07 -2.47
CA LYS A 39 -12.55 11.02 -3.45
C LYS A 39 -12.77 11.49 -4.88
N GLU A 40 -13.78 12.33 -5.06
CA GLU A 40 -14.19 12.86 -6.36
C GLU A 40 -13.34 14.07 -6.78
N GLU A 41 -12.87 14.86 -5.80
CA GLU A 41 -12.01 16.02 -6.00
C GLU A 41 -10.85 16.00 -4.98
N PRO A 42 -9.76 15.26 -5.27
CA PRO A 42 -8.60 15.17 -4.39
C PRO A 42 -7.89 16.53 -4.29
N PHE A 43 -7.37 16.87 -3.11
CA PHE A 43 -6.67 18.14 -2.92
C PHE A 43 -5.18 17.98 -3.24
N LYS A 44 -4.71 18.71 -4.25
CA LYS A 44 -3.32 18.64 -4.72
C LYS A 44 -2.31 19.12 -3.65
N THR A 45 -1.23 18.35 -3.49
CA THR A 45 -0.07 18.68 -2.65
C THR A 45 1.16 18.95 -3.53
N SER A 46 2.33 19.16 -2.92
CA SER A 46 3.58 19.39 -3.65
C SER A 46 3.97 18.19 -4.53
N CYS A 47 3.79 16.98 -4.03
CA CYS A 47 4.23 15.73 -4.67
C CYS A 47 3.11 14.69 -4.83
N GLY A 48 1.85 15.11 -4.86
CA GLY A 48 0.70 14.20 -4.96
C GLY A 48 -0.63 14.89 -4.69
N ALA A 49 -1.53 14.17 -4.01
CA ALA A 49 -2.79 14.71 -3.51
C ALA A 49 -3.23 14.02 -2.22
N ILE A 50 -4.11 14.67 -1.46
CA ILE A 50 -4.70 14.15 -0.21
C ILE A 50 -6.22 14.13 -0.32
N GLN A 51 -6.86 13.14 0.29
CA GLN A 51 -8.31 12.97 0.28
C GLN A 51 -8.81 12.21 1.51
N VAL A 52 -10.08 12.43 1.85
CA VAL A 52 -10.78 11.62 2.87
C VAL A 52 -11.18 10.28 2.25
N ASP A 53 -10.77 9.17 2.89
CA ASP A 53 -11.37 7.85 2.67
C ASP A 53 -11.94 7.31 3.99
N GLY A 54 -13.27 7.33 4.12
CA GLY A 54 -13.97 6.92 5.34
C GLY A 54 -13.51 7.74 6.54
N VAL A 55 -12.74 7.10 7.43
CA VAL A 55 -12.12 7.76 8.60
C VAL A 55 -10.62 8.01 8.44
N ALA A 56 -10.00 7.46 7.40
CA ALA A 56 -8.58 7.56 7.11
C ALA A 56 -8.29 8.82 6.30
N ALA A 57 -7.09 9.35 6.50
CA ALA A 57 -6.50 10.37 5.66
C ALA A 57 -5.68 9.64 4.58
N GLU A 58 -6.26 9.53 3.38
CA GLU A 58 -5.59 8.94 2.23
C GLU A 58 -4.75 10.01 1.53
N PHE A 59 -3.63 9.59 0.95
CA PHE A 59 -2.89 10.40 0.02
C PHE A 59 -2.43 9.55 -1.14
N ASN A 60 -2.34 10.15 -2.32
CA ASN A 60 -1.60 9.58 -3.43
C ASN A 60 -0.35 10.42 -3.71
N ILE A 61 0.61 9.83 -4.42
CA ILE A 61 1.82 10.51 -4.86
C ILE A 61 1.85 10.65 -6.39
N ASN A 62 2.58 11.65 -6.87
CA ASN A 62 2.99 11.70 -8.27
C ASN A 62 3.82 10.44 -8.60
N PRO A 63 3.62 9.82 -9.78
CA PRO A 63 4.45 8.71 -10.23
C PRO A 63 5.92 9.07 -10.17
N ALA A 64 6.72 8.19 -9.58
CA ALA A 64 8.16 8.34 -9.46
C ALA A 64 8.88 7.40 -10.42
N PHE A 65 10.01 7.86 -10.97
CA PHE A 65 10.84 7.11 -11.93
C PHE A 65 12.20 6.74 -11.35
N THR A 66 12.45 7.09 -10.09
CA THR A 66 13.61 6.63 -9.31
C THR A 66 13.20 6.34 -7.87
N GLY A 67 13.99 5.52 -7.17
CA GLY A 67 13.74 5.25 -5.75
C GLY A 67 13.78 6.50 -4.88
N GLU A 68 14.71 7.43 -5.14
CA GLU A 68 14.82 8.67 -4.36
C GLU A 68 13.62 9.60 -4.60
N GLU A 69 13.14 9.68 -5.85
CA GLU A 69 11.91 10.40 -6.16
C GLU A 69 10.70 9.78 -5.46
N PHE A 70 10.58 8.45 -5.45
CA PHE A 70 9.48 7.75 -4.77
C PHE A 70 9.47 8.06 -3.27
N LYS A 71 10.62 7.91 -2.61
CA LYS A 71 10.82 8.27 -1.20
C LYS A 71 10.48 9.73 -0.93
N ASN A 72 10.98 10.65 -1.75
CA ASN A 72 10.72 12.09 -1.59
C ASN A 72 9.24 12.42 -1.75
N ASN A 73 8.57 11.84 -2.75
CA ASN A 73 7.15 12.09 -3.01
C ASN A 73 6.27 11.59 -1.85
N VAL A 74 6.57 10.42 -1.28
CA VAL A 74 5.88 9.89 -0.09
C VAL A 74 6.12 10.81 1.11
N MET A 75 7.38 11.14 1.43
CA MET A 75 7.71 11.95 2.60
C MET A 75 7.14 13.38 2.51
N ALA A 76 7.22 14.02 1.34
CA ALA A 76 6.68 15.35 1.12
C ALA A 76 5.15 15.38 1.25
N THR A 77 4.47 14.39 0.68
CA THR A 77 3.00 14.32 0.76
C THR A 77 2.50 14.03 2.17
N VAL A 78 3.19 13.16 2.93
CA VAL A 78 2.87 12.93 4.36
C VAL A 78 3.08 14.20 5.19
N LYS A 79 4.11 14.99 4.88
CA LYS A 79 4.38 16.28 5.55
C LYS A 79 3.25 17.28 5.25
N ASP A 80 2.87 17.43 3.98
CA ASP A 80 1.79 18.33 3.57
C ASP A 80 0.46 17.92 4.22
N LEU A 81 0.16 16.61 4.25
CA LEU A 81 -1.00 16.05 4.93
C LEU A 81 -1.03 16.38 6.43
N LEU A 82 0.10 16.23 7.11
CA LEU A 82 0.20 16.56 8.53
C LEU A 82 0.00 18.05 8.80
N SER A 83 0.63 18.91 7.99
CA SER A 83 0.45 20.38 8.10
C SER A 83 -1.01 20.75 7.89
N GLN A 84 -1.68 20.14 6.92
CA GLN A 84 -3.10 20.36 6.69
C GLN A 84 -3.97 20.00 7.92
N ILE A 85 -3.66 18.89 8.59
CA ILE A 85 -4.37 18.46 9.80
C ILE A 85 -4.12 19.40 10.98
N GLN A 86 -2.86 19.80 11.18
CA GLN A 86 -2.42 20.55 12.37
C GLN A 86 -2.71 22.05 12.27
N GLU A 87 -2.56 22.64 11.09
CA GLU A 87 -2.60 24.08 10.86
C GLU A 87 -3.90 24.54 10.17
N ASN A 88 -4.60 23.63 9.47
CA ASN A 88 -5.80 23.91 8.67
C ASN A 88 -5.66 25.17 7.77
N PRO A 89 -4.59 25.28 6.96
CA PRO A 89 -4.34 26.47 6.14
C PRO A 89 -5.46 26.73 5.11
N THR A 90 -6.11 25.66 4.64
CA THR A 90 -7.21 25.72 3.65
C THR A 90 -8.59 26.04 4.23
N LYS A 91 -8.71 26.21 5.57
CA LYS A 91 -9.96 26.59 6.26
C LYS A 91 -11.17 25.68 5.92
N ILE A 92 -11.01 24.38 6.15
CA ILE A 92 -12.04 23.38 5.84
C ILE A 92 -13.37 23.67 6.59
N LYS A 93 -14.49 23.66 5.85
CA LYS A 93 -15.84 23.86 6.40
C LYS A 93 -16.20 22.74 7.38
N GLY A 94 -16.78 23.08 8.53
CA GLY A 94 -17.08 22.11 9.59
C GLY A 94 -15.87 21.70 10.45
N SER A 95 -14.66 22.14 10.07
CA SER A 95 -13.46 21.95 10.87
C SER A 95 -13.45 22.93 12.05
N PRO A 96 -13.27 22.48 13.31
CA PRO A 96 -13.26 23.37 14.47
C PRO A 96 -12.13 24.41 14.37
N SER A 97 -12.47 25.68 14.14
CA SER A 97 -11.54 26.75 13.75
C SER A 97 -10.69 27.31 14.91
N LYS A 98 -10.90 26.81 16.14
CA LYS A 98 -10.28 27.34 17.38
C LYS A 98 -9.48 26.32 18.18
N VAL A 99 -9.25 25.12 17.64
CA VAL A 99 -8.51 24.06 18.35
C VAL A 99 -7.08 24.02 17.82
N LYS A 100 -6.09 24.27 18.68
CA LYS A 100 -4.70 23.92 18.38
C LYS A 100 -4.60 22.41 18.25
N ARG A 101 -4.27 21.91 17.06
CA ARG A 101 -4.17 20.47 16.75
C ARG A 101 -2.73 19.97 16.71
N SER A 102 -1.80 20.67 17.37
CA SER A 102 -0.39 20.29 17.41
C SER A 102 -0.14 18.93 18.09
N ASN A 103 -1.13 18.41 18.82
CA ASN A 103 -1.14 17.06 19.41
C ASN A 103 -1.59 15.97 18.43
N TYR A 104 -2.15 16.31 17.26
CA TYR A 104 -2.58 15.34 16.27
C TYR A 104 -1.37 14.88 15.46
N ILE A 105 -1.21 13.57 15.34
CA ILE A 105 -0.17 12.95 14.54
C ILE A 105 -0.78 11.96 13.54
N LEU A 106 -0.07 11.68 12.47
CA LEU A 106 -0.41 10.60 11.54
C LEU A 106 0.21 9.29 12.02
N LYS A 107 -0.57 8.21 11.97
CA LYS A 107 -0.11 6.86 12.24
C LYS A 107 -0.35 5.95 11.04
N ALA A 108 0.73 5.40 10.49
CA ALA A 108 0.69 4.31 9.52
C ALA A 108 0.58 2.97 10.25
N VAL A 109 -0.62 2.61 10.66
CA VAL A 109 -0.90 1.33 11.33
C VAL A 109 -1.88 0.51 10.48
N PRO A 110 -1.72 -0.82 10.43
CA PRO A 110 -2.54 -1.67 9.57
C PRO A 110 -4.00 -1.65 10.00
N VAL A 111 -4.25 -1.34 11.28
CA VAL A 111 -5.56 -1.30 11.91
C VAL A 111 -5.64 -0.13 12.91
N ALA A 112 -6.73 0.64 12.85
CA ALA A 112 -7.14 1.61 13.86
C ALA A 112 -8.52 1.25 14.42
N THR A 113 -8.67 1.32 15.74
CA THR A 113 -9.94 1.06 16.43
C THR A 113 -10.48 2.35 17.06
N PHE A 114 -11.74 2.65 16.79
CA PHE A 114 -12.41 3.86 17.27
C PHE A 114 -13.33 3.54 18.45
N ASN A 115 -13.45 4.49 19.39
CA ASN A 115 -14.44 4.38 20.47
C ASN A 115 -15.85 4.26 19.89
N LYS A 116 -16.64 3.30 20.39
CA LYS A 116 -17.97 2.98 19.84
C LYS A 116 -18.95 4.16 19.83
N ARG A 117 -18.95 5.01 20.86
CA ARG A 117 -19.84 6.18 20.93
C ARG A 117 -19.42 7.23 19.91
N TYR A 118 -18.12 7.53 19.85
CA TYR A 118 -17.55 8.45 18.86
C TYR A 118 -17.80 7.95 17.44
N PHE A 119 -17.49 6.69 17.16
CA PHE A 119 -17.68 6.09 15.85
C PHE A 119 -19.14 6.16 15.38
N LYS A 120 -20.11 5.88 16.26
CA LYS A 120 -21.54 6.03 15.95
C LYS A 120 -21.95 7.46 15.63
N SER A 121 -21.28 8.46 16.21
CA SER A 121 -21.57 9.87 15.92
C SER A 121 -20.99 10.35 14.58
N LEU A 122 -20.15 9.56 13.91
CA LEU A 122 -19.62 9.90 12.60
C LEU A 122 -20.71 9.81 11.52
N PRO A 123 -20.62 10.64 10.46
CA PRO A 123 -21.48 10.53 9.28
C PRO A 123 -21.42 9.13 8.66
N ASP A 124 -22.50 8.69 8.03
CA ASP A 124 -22.57 7.36 7.39
C ASP A 124 -21.49 7.18 6.31
N LYS A 125 -21.26 8.19 5.45
CA LYS A 125 -20.18 8.19 4.45
C LYS A 125 -18.79 7.94 5.06
N ALA A 126 -18.52 8.44 6.28
CA ALA A 126 -17.24 8.22 6.95
C ALA A 126 -17.09 6.79 7.52
N LYS A 127 -18.19 6.08 7.70
CA LYS A 127 -18.23 4.70 8.23
C LYS A 127 -18.34 3.65 7.12
N GLU A 128 -18.58 4.04 5.88
CA GLU A 128 -18.59 3.11 4.74
C GLU A 128 -17.26 2.35 4.62
N LEU A 129 -17.36 1.12 4.12
CA LEU A 129 -16.23 0.24 3.82
C LEU A 129 -16.26 -0.01 2.31
N GLY A 130 -15.13 0.18 1.62
CA GLY A 130 -14.88 -0.32 0.26
C GLY A 130 -15.95 0.05 -0.78
N CYS A 131 -15.69 1.07 -1.59
CA CYS A 131 -16.66 1.52 -2.60
C CYS A 131 -16.41 0.89 -3.99
N THR A 132 -15.17 0.53 -4.32
CA THR A 132 -14.80 0.04 -5.66
C THR A 132 -14.20 -1.36 -5.55
N PRO A 133 -14.74 -2.34 -6.29
CA PRO A 133 -14.23 -3.70 -6.22
C PRO A 133 -12.78 -3.79 -6.69
N ASP A 134 -12.11 -4.84 -6.21
CA ASP A 134 -10.84 -5.32 -6.72
C ASP A 134 -10.97 -6.78 -7.14
N PHE A 135 -9.97 -7.29 -7.84
CA PHE A 135 -9.95 -8.62 -8.43
C PHE A 135 -8.86 -9.47 -7.81
N ASN A 136 -8.95 -10.77 -7.98
CA ASN A 136 -7.93 -11.73 -7.57
C ASN A 136 -7.13 -12.23 -8.78
N ALA A 137 -5.83 -11.97 -8.84
CA ALA A 137 -4.97 -12.36 -9.94
C ALA A 137 -4.81 -13.88 -10.13
N TYR A 138 -5.17 -14.69 -9.13
CA TYR A 138 -5.08 -16.14 -9.20
C TYR A 138 -6.39 -16.82 -9.59
N THR A 139 -7.54 -16.20 -9.35
CA THR A 139 -8.85 -16.74 -9.75
C THR A 139 -9.45 -16.01 -10.94
N GLY A 140 -9.03 -14.77 -11.21
CA GLY A 140 -9.63 -13.88 -12.20
C GLY A 140 -10.98 -13.28 -11.75
N GLU A 141 -11.42 -13.58 -10.52
CA GLU A 141 -12.72 -13.18 -10.01
C GLU A 141 -12.64 -11.88 -9.22
N GLN A 142 -13.76 -11.17 -9.15
CA GLN A 142 -13.93 -10.03 -8.26
C GLN A 142 -13.91 -10.48 -6.79
N ASN A 143 -13.12 -9.84 -5.94
CA ASN A 143 -13.17 -10.12 -4.51
C ASN A 143 -14.49 -9.60 -3.90
N PRO A 144 -15.10 -10.34 -2.97
CA PRO A 144 -16.27 -9.86 -2.26
C PRO A 144 -15.91 -8.65 -1.38
N PRO A 145 -16.76 -7.61 -1.33
CA PRO A 145 -16.55 -6.51 -0.40
C PRO A 145 -16.58 -7.05 1.05
N PRO A 146 -15.69 -6.59 1.94
CA PRO A 146 -15.71 -7.07 3.30
C PRO A 146 -16.85 -6.42 4.08
N GLU A 147 -17.50 -7.23 4.91
CA GLU A 147 -18.57 -6.78 5.79
C GLU A 147 -18.14 -6.85 7.24
N THR A 148 -18.25 -5.74 7.97
CA THR A 148 -18.04 -5.75 9.43
C THR A 148 -18.82 -4.66 10.14
N ASN A 149 -19.33 -4.98 11.33
CA ASN A 149 -19.92 -4.02 12.26
C ASN A 149 -18.89 -3.47 13.28
N ARG A 150 -17.62 -3.87 13.16
CA ARG A 150 -16.55 -3.45 14.06
C ARG A 150 -16.26 -1.96 13.85
N THR A 151 -15.86 -1.30 14.93
CA THR A 151 -15.34 0.08 14.91
C THR A 151 -13.88 0.15 14.46
N MET A 152 -13.41 -0.93 13.84
CA MET A 152 -12.06 -1.13 13.34
C MET A 152 -12.01 -0.72 11.87
N ARG A 153 -11.00 0.05 11.48
CA ARG A 153 -10.71 0.37 10.07
C ARG A 153 -9.28 -0.01 9.75
N THR A 154 -9.06 -0.48 8.52
CA THR A 154 -7.76 -0.94 8.04
C THR A 154 -7.05 0.18 7.30
N GLY A 155 -5.73 0.21 7.36
CA GLY A 155 -4.92 1.16 6.59
C GLY A 155 -4.21 0.46 5.44
N ALA A 156 -4.60 0.79 4.22
CA ALA A 156 -3.96 0.34 3.00
C ALA A 156 -2.67 1.11 2.68
N GLY A 157 -1.76 0.47 1.96
CA GLY A 157 -0.57 1.09 1.40
C GLY A 157 -0.31 0.54 0.00
N HIS A 158 -1.28 0.70 -0.90
CA HIS A 158 -1.19 0.11 -2.23
C HIS A 158 -0.08 0.78 -3.05
N LEU A 159 0.48 0.02 -3.99
CA LEU A 159 1.45 0.51 -4.96
C LEU A 159 0.78 0.55 -6.34
N HIS A 160 1.09 1.57 -7.12
CA HIS A 160 0.61 1.73 -8.49
C HIS A 160 1.79 1.58 -9.42
N VAL A 161 1.80 0.53 -10.24
CA VAL A 161 2.86 0.28 -11.21
C VAL A 161 2.34 0.69 -12.58
N SER A 162 3.04 1.61 -13.23
CA SER A 162 2.67 2.14 -14.54
C SER A 162 3.72 1.81 -15.59
N TRP A 163 3.26 1.33 -16.76
CA TRP A 163 4.10 1.04 -17.93
C TRP A 163 3.46 1.55 -19.24
N THR A 164 2.22 2.04 -19.16
CA THR A 164 1.42 2.58 -20.26
C THR A 164 0.58 3.76 -19.72
N GLU A 165 -0.27 4.38 -20.54
CA GLU A 165 -1.07 5.55 -20.13
C GLU A 165 -2.57 5.44 -20.46
N TYR A 166 -2.97 4.78 -21.54
CA TYR A 166 -4.34 4.86 -22.08
C TYR A 166 -4.94 3.51 -22.48
N GLU A 167 -4.55 2.43 -21.80
CA GLU A 167 -5.14 1.11 -22.08
C GLU A 167 -6.60 1.04 -21.65
N ASP A 168 -7.36 0.23 -22.38
CA ASP A 168 -8.68 -0.21 -21.93
C ASP A 168 -8.51 -1.22 -20.77
N ILE A 169 -9.15 -0.94 -19.64
CA ILE A 169 -9.08 -1.81 -18.46
C ILE A 169 -9.79 -3.16 -18.67
N GLU A 170 -10.64 -3.27 -19.69
CA GLU A 170 -11.32 -4.51 -20.08
C GLU A 170 -10.56 -5.27 -21.17
N ASP A 171 -9.48 -4.72 -21.73
CA ASP A 171 -8.65 -5.43 -22.70
C ASP A 171 -7.99 -6.66 -22.06
N LYS A 172 -8.06 -7.78 -22.79
CA LYS A 172 -7.60 -9.08 -22.26
C LYS A 172 -6.08 -9.17 -22.17
N ALA A 173 -5.34 -8.53 -23.07
CA ALA A 173 -3.89 -8.51 -23.03
C ALA A 173 -3.42 -7.65 -21.86
N HIS A 174 -3.99 -6.44 -21.71
CA HIS A 174 -3.70 -5.56 -20.58
C HIS A 174 -4.03 -6.20 -19.23
N LEU A 175 -5.19 -6.88 -19.12
CA LEU A 175 -5.55 -7.60 -17.91
C LEU A 175 -4.59 -8.73 -17.59
N LYS A 176 -4.10 -9.46 -18.61
CA LYS A 176 -3.07 -10.48 -18.45
C LYS A 176 -1.77 -9.89 -17.92
N ASP A 177 -1.30 -8.78 -18.49
CA ASP A 177 -0.09 -8.09 -18.05
C ASP A 177 -0.21 -7.61 -16.59
N CYS A 178 -1.38 -7.07 -16.23
CA CYS A 178 -1.69 -6.71 -14.84
C CYS A 178 -1.58 -7.91 -13.89
N ILE A 179 -2.14 -9.06 -14.28
CA ILE A 179 -2.10 -10.30 -13.49
C ILE A 179 -0.66 -10.78 -13.30
N ASP A 180 0.14 -10.76 -14.35
CA ASP A 180 1.54 -11.22 -14.31
C ASP A 180 2.39 -10.30 -13.42
N VAL A 181 2.22 -8.98 -13.53
CA VAL A 181 2.86 -8.01 -12.62
C VAL A 181 2.44 -8.26 -11.16
N VAL A 182 1.15 -8.47 -10.90
CA VAL A 182 0.64 -8.74 -9.54
C VAL A 182 1.25 -10.01 -8.96
N LYS A 183 1.30 -11.11 -9.71
CA LYS A 183 1.90 -12.36 -9.26
C LYS A 183 3.40 -12.22 -8.97
N GLN A 184 4.11 -11.39 -9.74
CA GLN A 184 5.52 -11.11 -9.50
C GLN A 184 5.74 -10.36 -8.17
N LEU A 185 4.96 -9.30 -7.93
CA LEU A 185 5.02 -8.50 -6.70
C LEU A 185 4.58 -9.32 -5.49
N ASP A 186 3.53 -10.12 -5.64
CA ASP A 186 3.09 -11.09 -4.65
C ASP A 186 4.19 -12.08 -4.30
N THR A 187 4.96 -12.54 -5.30
CA THR A 187 6.03 -13.50 -5.05
C THR A 187 7.24 -12.88 -4.34
N ALA A 188 7.64 -11.67 -4.72
CA ALA A 188 8.85 -11.06 -4.19
C ALA A 188 8.63 -10.20 -2.94
N ILE A 189 7.55 -9.41 -2.90
CA ILE A 189 7.36 -8.34 -1.90
C ILE A 189 6.40 -8.78 -0.79
N TYR A 190 5.30 -9.47 -1.12
CA TYR A 190 4.29 -9.81 -0.11
C TYR A 190 4.83 -10.68 1.05
N PRO A 191 5.65 -11.74 0.84
CA PRO A 191 6.25 -12.49 1.94
C PRO A 191 7.14 -11.60 2.81
N MET A 192 7.95 -10.73 2.19
CA MET A 192 8.84 -9.80 2.90
C MET A 192 8.06 -8.84 3.80
N SER A 193 6.81 -8.50 3.43
CA SER A 193 5.99 -7.61 4.23
C SER A 193 5.69 -8.10 5.66
N TYR A 194 5.76 -9.41 5.90
CA TYR A 194 5.64 -9.98 7.24
C TYR A 194 6.79 -9.59 8.19
N LEU A 195 7.93 -9.12 7.66
CA LEU A 195 9.06 -8.65 8.47
C LEU A 195 8.83 -7.26 9.08
N TRP A 196 7.96 -6.43 8.48
CA TRP A 196 7.60 -5.12 9.00
C TRP A 196 6.14 -4.99 9.44
N ASP A 197 5.25 -5.88 8.97
CA ASP A 197 3.85 -5.94 9.36
C ASP A 197 3.40 -7.37 9.72
N SER A 198 3.42 -7.67 11.02
CA SER A 198 2.95 -8.94 11.56
C SER A 198 1.43 -9.01 11.78
N SER A 199 0.66 -7.95 11.48
CA SER A 199 -0.76 -7.90 11.77
C SER A 199 -1.59 -8.81 10.84
N SER A 200 -2.18 -9.86 11.39
CA SER A 200 -3.16 -10.71 10.69
C SER A 200 -4.53 -10.06 10.52
N GLN A 201 -4.88 -9.08 11.37
CA GLN A 201 -6.23 -8.49 11.42
C GLN A 201 -6.64 -7.75 10.15
N ARG A 202 -5.70 -7.06 9.48
CA ARG A 202 -6.03 -6.40 8.20
C ARG A 202 -6.43 -7.45 7.16
N ARG A 203 -5.70 -8.56 7.10
CA ARG A 203 -5.91 -9.68 6.15
C ARG A 203 -7.25 -10.38 6.34
N GLU A 204 -7.92 -10.21 7.49
CA GLU A 204 -9.33 -10.63 7.70
C GLU A 204 -10.30 -9.90 6.76
N LEU A 205 -10.04 -8.63 6.45
CA LEU A 205 -10.94 -7.78 5.66
C LEU A 205 -10.37 -7.46 4.27
N TYR A 206 -9.09 -7.08 4.20
CA TYR A 206 -8.43 -6.59 2.98
C TYR A 206 -6.98 -7.04 2.90
N GLY A 207 -6.39 -6.93 1.71
CA GLY A 207 -4.94 -7.13 1.54
C GLY A 207 -4.51 -8.57 1.41
N LYS A 208 -5.39 -9.41 0.85
CA LYS A 208 -5.05 -10.79 0.50
C LYS A 208 -4.15 -10.79 -0.73
N MET A 209 -3.30 -11.80 -0.83
CA MET A 209 -2.50 -12.05 -2.02
C MET A 209 -3.38 -12.16 -3.26
N GLY A 210 -2.93 -11.59 -4.36
CA GLY A 210 -3.64 -11.49 -5.63
C GLY A 210 -4.57 -10.30 -5.73
N SER A 211 -4.77 -9.49 -4.68
CA SER A 211 -5.70 -8.36 -4.73
C SER A 211 -5.16 -7.23 -5.62
N PHE A 212 -5.86 -6.88 -6.69
CA PHE A 212 -5.44 -5.82 -7.60
C PHE A 212 -6.60 -5.12 -8.29
N ARG A 213 -6.33 -3.94 -8.88
CA ARG A 213 -7.26 -3.27 -9.79
C ARG A 213 -6.52 -2.88 -11.08
N PRO A 214 -7.03 -3.28 -12.27
CA PRO A 214 -6.47 -2.81 -13.52
C PRO A 214 -6.69 -1.30 -13.65
N LYS A 215 -5.70 -0.61 -14.21
CA LYS A 215 -5.72 0.83 -14.47
C LYS A 215 -5.32 1.07 -15.92
N HIS A 216 -5.86 2.10 -16.55
CA HIS A 216 -5.45 2.54 -17.89
C HIS A 216 -3.92 2.74 -18.06
N PHE A 217 -3.19 2.97 -16.97
CA PHE A 217 -1.73 3.11 -16.97
C PHE A 217 -0.94 1.85 -16.57
N GLY A 218 -1.60 0.79 -16.12
CA GLY A 218 -0.95 -0.38 -15.52
C GLY A 218 -1.82 -1.01 -14.44
N VAL A 219 -1.26 -1.19 -13.23
CA VAL A 219 -1.96 -1.90 -12.14
C VAL A 219 -1.82 -1.21 -10.78
N GLU A 220 -2.91 -1.24 -10.02
CA GLU A 220 -2.92 -0.95 -8.59
C GLU A 220 -2.80 -2.27 -7.81
N TRP A 221 -1.65 -2.52 -7.18
CA TRP A 221 -1.36 -3.69 -6.36
C TRP A 221 -1.67 -3.42 -4.89
N ARG A 222 -2.67 -4.13 -4.36
CA ARG A 222 -3.37 -3.81 -3.11
C ARG A 222 -3.03 -4.63 -1.84
N PRO A 223 -2.18 -5.67 -1.85
CA PRO A 223 -1.94 -6.48 -0.65
C PRO A 223 -1.27 -5.75 0.52
N LEU A 224 -0.39 -4.78 0.27
CA LEU A 224 0.35 -4.11 1.35
C LEU A 224 -0.53 -3.23 2.25
N SER A 225 -0.21 -3.22 3.55
CA SER A 225 -0.71 -2.22 4.49
C SER A 225 0.10 -0.93 4.41
N ASN A 226 -0.35 0.12 5.08
CA ASN A 226 0.37 1.39 5.18
C ASN A 226 1.69 1.34 5.99
N VAL A 227 2.06 0.23 6.62
CA VAL A 227 3.15 0.22 7.63
C VAL A 227 4.49 0.66 7.05
N TRP A 228 4.74 0.33 5.78
CA TRP A 228 5.97 0.71 5.07
C TRP A 228 6.16 2.22 4.97
N VAL A 229 5.10 3.02 5.06
CA VAL A 229 5.16 4.49 4.98
C VAL A 229 6.04 5.09 6.08
N LYS A 230 6.19 4.40 7.22
CA LYS A 230 7.01 4.86 8.36
C LYS A 230 8.51 4.87 8.09
N ASP A 231 8.99 4.11 7.12
CA ASP A 231 10.40 3.84 6.94
C ASP A 231 10.87 4.26 5.54
N PRO A 232 11.62 5.38 5.42
CA PRO A 232 12.18 5.83 4.14
C PRO A 232 13.09 4.81 3.46
N ASP A 233 13.74 3.91 4.20
CA ASP A 233 14.59 2.86 3.62
C ASP A 233 13.73 1.77 2.96
N LEU A 234 12.53 1.50 3.49
CA LEU A 234 11.55 0.65 2.81
C LEU A 234 11.01 1.31 1.53
N HIS A 235 10.91 2.64 1.46
CA HIS A 235 10.48 3.31 0.23
C HIS A 235 11.45 3.03 -0.91
N LEU A 236 12.75 3.19 -0.64
CA LEU A 236 13.82 2.85 -1.57
C LEU A 236 13.78 1.36 -1.93
N TRP A 237 13.64 0.49 -0.93
CA TRP A 237 13.61 -0.96 -1.18
C TRP A 237 12.41 -1.37 -2.03
N LEU A 238 11.20 -0.87 -1.76
CA LEU A 238 9.99 -1.17 -2.54
C LEU A 238 10.14 -0.75 -4.00
N PHE A 239 10.72 0.42 -4.27
CA PHE A 239 11.01 0.84 -5.64
C PHE A 239 11.97 -0.13 -6.34
N ASN A 240 13.11 -0.45 -5.71
CA ASN A 240 14.11 -1.36 -6.29
C ASN A 240 13.58 -2.79 -6.47
N ALA A 241 12.75 -3.28 -5.53
CA ALA A 241 12.13 -4.59 -5.62
C ALA A 241 11.10 -4.64 -6.76
N THR A 242 10.31 -3.57 -6.94
CA THR A 242 9.37 -3.43 -8.06
C THR A 242 10.12 -3.41 -9.40
N GLU A 243 11.16 -2.59 -9.54
CA GLU A 243 12.01 -2.54 -10.72
C GLU A 243 12.60 -3.92 -11.05
N ARG A 244 13.08 -4.65 -10.03
CA ARG A 244 13.63 -5.99 -10.23
C ARG A 244 12.56 -6.99 -10.65
N CYS A 245 11.36 -6.94 -10.07
CA CYS A 245 10.23 -7.76 -10.49
C CYS A 245 9.93 -7.58 -11.98
N LEU A 246 9.81 -6.33 -12.42
CA LEU A 246 9.51 -6.00 -13.82
C LEU A 246 10.65 -6.40 -14.75
N THR A 247 11.91 -6.18 -14.35
CA THR A 247 13.08 -6.61 -15.11
C THR A 247 13.12 -8.13 -15.30
N LEU A 248 12.74 -8.89 -14.26
CA LEU A 248 12.68 -10.35 -14.38
C LEU A 248 11.56 -10.78 -15.33
N LEU A 249 10.38 -10.13 -15.28
CA LEU A 249 9.29 -10.41 -16.23
C LEU A 249 9.67 -10.09 -17.68
N ASP A 250 10.33 -8.95 -17.93
CA ASP A 250 10.80 -8.55 -19.26
C ASP A 250 11.86 -9.52 -19.82
N ASN A 251 12.52 -10.30 -18.96
CA ASN A 251 13.44 -11.37 -19.31
C ASN A 251 12.82 -12.77 -19.17
N ASP A 252 11.50 -12.88 -19.32
CA ASP A 252 10.74 -14.15 -19.28
C ASP A 252 10.95 -14.99 -18.00
N THR A 253 11.25 -14.33 -16.88
CA THR A 253 11.46 -14.97 -15.58
C THR A 253 10.26 -14.73 -14.65
N GLU A 254 9.33 -15.67 -14.68
CA GLU A 254 8.13 -15.72 -13.85
C GLU A 254 8.45 -16.30 -12.47
N LEU A 255 8.47 -15.49 -11.41
CA LEU A 255 8.87 -15.96 -10.08
C LEU A 255 7.87 -16.97 -9.48
N TRP A 256 6.57 -16.81 -9.78
CA TRP A 256 5.50 -17.66 -9.24
C TRP A 256 5.52 -19.10 -9.77
N ASP A 257 6.17 -19.35 -10.91
CA ASP A 257 6.27 -20.66 -11.55
C ASP A 257 7.58 -21.39 -11.21
N THR A 258 8.39 -20.82 -10.31
CA THR A 258 9.65 -21.44 -9.89
C THR A 258 9.45 -22.42 -8.73
N ASN A 259 9.99 -23.63 -8.86
CA ASN A 259 9.89 -24.67 -7.82
C ASN A 259 10.41 -24.23 -6.43
N ILE A 260 11.35 -23.29 -6.38
CA ILE A 260 12.01 -22.88 -5.13
C ILE A 260 11.13 -21.95 -4.28
N LEU A 261 10.32 -21.09 -4.92
CA LEU A 261 9.46 -20.12 -4.22
C LEU A 261 8.01 -20.63 -4.08
N HIS A 262 7.61 -21.56 -4.97
CA HIS A 262 6.23 -22.03 -5.13
C HIS A 262 5.56 -22.44 -3.81
N ASP A 263 6.21 -23.27 -3.00
CA ASP A 263 5.59 -23.82 -1.79
C ASP A 263 5.22 -22.74 -0.78
N THR A 264 6.09 -21.74 -0.60
CA THR A 264 5.83 -20.63 0.33
C THR A 264 4.66 -19.77 -0.17
N ILE A 265 4.64 -19.49 -1.47
CA ILE A 265 3.59 -18.69 -2.10
C ILE A 265 2.24 -19.40 -2.08
N LYS A 266 2.23 -20.69 -2.43
CA LYS A 266 1.04 -21.53 -2.32
C LYS A 266 0.52 -21.56 -0.88
N TRP A 267 1.40 -21.79 0.08
CA TRP A 267 1.01 -21.81 1.49
C TRP A 267 0.41 -20.48 1.95
N LEU A 268 1.03 -19.34 1.61
CA LEU A 268 0.52 -18.00 1.97
C LEU A 268 -0.85 -17.70 1.36
N ARG A 269 -1.13 -18.20 0.15
CA ARG A 269 -2.44 -18.08 -0.50
C ARG A 269 -3.51 -18.92 0.19
N GLU A 270 -3.17 -20.16 0.54
CA GLU A 270 -4.08 -21.09 1.22
C GLU A 270 -4.29 -20.73 2.70
N ASN A 271 -3.35 -19.99 3.30
CA ASN A 271 -3.35 -19.61 4.71
C ASN A 271 -3.22 -18.08 4.88
N PRO A 272 -4.21 -17.28 4.44
CA PRO A 272 -4.13 -15.81 4.47
C PRO A 272 -4.02 -15.19 5.88
N HIS A 273 -4.34 -15.97 6.92
CA HIS A 273 -4.19 -15.60 8.33
C HIS A 273 -3.03 -16.34 9.02
N GLY A 274 -2.31 -17.19 8.28
CA GLY A 274 -1.16 -17.91 8.79
C GLY A 274 -0.01 -16.98 9.16
N SER A 275 0.82 -17.43 10.09
CA SER A 275 2.11 -16.80 10.39
C SER A 275 3.23 -17.65 9.83
N ILE A 276 4.14 -17.04 9.09
CA ILE A 276 5.41 -17.65 8.68
C ILE A 276 6.52 -17.19 9.63
N SER A 277 7.43 -18.08 10.00
CA SER A 277 8.47 -17.72 10.97
C SER A 277 9.48 -16.75 10.35
N LYS A 278 10.10 -15.90 11.18
CA LYS A 278 11.15 -15.00 10.72
C LYS A 278 12.31 -15.77 10.07
N LYS A 279 12.66 -16.96 10.57
CA LYS A 279 13.72 -17.81 9.99
C LYS A 279 13.39 -18.22 8.55
N GLU A 280 12.15 -18.65 8.30
CA GLU A 280 11.69 -19.01 6.95
C GLU A 280 11.69 -17.79 6.02
N LEU A 281 11.22 -16.63 6.50
CA LEU A 281 11.25 -15.38 5.75
C LEU A 281 12.68 -14.95 5.39
N LEU A 282 13.66 -15.10 6.29
CA LEU A 282 15.05 -14.77 6.00
C LEU A 282 15.68 -15.75 5.00
N GLY A 283 15.29 -17.03 5.05
CA GLY A 283 15.66 -18.00 4.01
C GLY A 283 15.09 -17.62 2.63
N TYR A 284 13.81 -17.25 2.60
CA TYR A 284 13.13 -16.77 1.39
C TYR A 284 13.79 -15.49 0.84
N HIS A 285 14.07 -14.52 1.72
CA HIS A 285 14.79 -13.29 1.39
C HIS A 285 16.15 -13.59 0.76
N LYS A 286 16.92 -14.52 1.34
CA LYS A 286 18.23 -14.92 0.81
C LYS A 286 18.14 -15.49 -0.60
N ILE A 287 17.11 -16.28 -0.90
CA ILE A 287 16.88 -16.80 -2.26
C ILE A 287 16.60 -15.65 -3.24
N LEU A 288 15.75 -14.68 -2.88
CA LEU A 288 15.49 -13.50 -3.71
C LEU A 288 16.79 -12.73 -4.01
N VAL A 289 17.63 -12.51 -3.00
CA VAL A 289 18.89 -11.77 -3.17
C VAL A 289 19.90 -12.56 -4.00
N ASP A 290 20.22 -13.78 -3.58
CA ASP A 290 21.34 -14.55 -4.14
C ASP A 290 21.04 -15.13 -5.52
N THR A 291 19.80 -15.60 -5.73
CA THR A 291 19.39 -16.25 -7.00
C THR A 291 18.79 -15.26 -7.97
N TYR A 292 17.93 -14.38 -7.47
CA TYR A 292 17.15 -13.48 -8.31
C TYR A 292 17.67 -12.04 -8.29
N GLY A 293 18.78 -11.73 -7.62
CA GLY A 293 19.46 -10.43 -7.71
C GLY A 293 18.65 -9.25 -7.14
N PHE A 294 17.75 -9.50 -6.18
CA PHE A 294 17.08 -8.43 -5.45
C PHE A 294 18.05 -7.68 -4.54
N LYS A 295 17.84 -6.38 -4.33
CA LYS A 295 18.57 -5.66 -3.29
C LYS A 295 18.14 -6.19 -1.91
N PRO A 296 19.07 -6.34 -0.95
CA PRO A 296 18.71 -6.78 0.39
C PRO A 296 17.80 -5.75 1.07
N LEU A 297 16.91 -6.23 1.95
CA LEU A 297 16.14 -5.36 2.83
C LEU A 297 17.07 -4.57 3.76
N PRO A 298 16.62 -3.44 4.31
CA PRO A 298 17.37 -2.72 5.35
C PRO A 298 17.77 -3.67 6.49
N GLU A 299 19.02 -3.55 6.95
CA GLU A 299 19.63 -4.49 7.91
C GLU A 299 18.77 -4.67 9.18
N PHE A 300 18.06 -3.61 9.59
CA PHE A 300 17.12 -3.63 10.71
C PHE A 300 16.11 -4.80 10.64
N TYR A 301 15.59 -5.10 9.46
CA TYR A 301 14.61 -6.19 9.27
C TYR A 301 15.26 -7.58 9.24
N LEU A 302 16.56 -7.65 8.92
CA LEU A 302 17.31 -8.89 8.72
C LEU A 302 17.94 -9.45 10.00
N LYS A 303 18.08 -8.65 11.06
CA LYS A 303 18.67 -9.10 12.33
C LYS A 303 17.87 -10.24 12.94
N ALA A 304 18.54 -11.34 13.29
CA ALA A 304 17.95 -12.39 14.10
C ALA A 304 17.52 -11.82 15.47
N ALA A 305 16.37 -12.28 15.97
CA ALA A 305 15.91 -11.95 17.31
C ALA A 305 16.76 -12.64 18.38
#